data_AF-A0AA41Z3D8-F1
#
_entry.id   AF-A0AA41Z3D8-F1
#
_cell.length_a   1.000
_cell.length_b   1.000
_cell.length_c   1.000
_cell.angle_alpha   90.00
_cell.angle_beta   90.00
_cell.angle_gamma   90.00
#
_symmetry.space_group_name_H-M   'P 1'
#
loop_
_entity.id
_entity.type
_entity.pdbx_description
1 polymer ?
#
loop_
_entity_poly.entity_id
_entity_poly.type
_entity_poly.pdbx_seq_one_letter_code
_entity_poly.pdbx_strand_id
1 'polypeptide(L)'
;MVDQAELFRIADEILADGRNPTVRALQTELSKGGSFSDVGPMFKGWSLSRGFRPRPTKDDVPPAMLDSLSKVAAQIWSHGRDQGRNFKLNEHDELVEKFDAVKMAYVAAMARVKALEERLGIAGNETESDGEETNAVPGRRGAAIAFWEGLLRKVADRMGSQHLKPDIAYLLLKPEDHREAEEWSKNRTWSAAVLGDKMEGRAKKGKLFEQVGEGLYKVLAKDVEATLDEPAPVEGPNRSPEQPEKSPAISQAVTTVESAVSPLSGSEKESTRRPKPRRPSHPRSPAVRRSGHWPDARPTIPTTTRTPLRGPSSP
;
A
#
# COMPACT_ATOMS: atom_id res chain seq x y z
N MET A 1 -1.48 60.31 -67.16
CA MET A 1 -0.89 59.52 -66.07
C MET A 1 -1.69 59.80 -64.81
N VAL A 2 -2.16 58.77 -64.12
CA VAL A 2 -2.99 58.88 -62.91
C VAL A 2 -2.09 59.28 -61.75
N ASP A 3 -2.48 60.30 -60.98
CA ASP A 3 -1.74 60.71 -59.79
C ASP A 3 -2.12 59.83 -58.58
N GLN A 4 -1.11 59.37 -57.84
CA GLN A 4 -1.30 58.49 -56.68
C GLN A 4 -1.97 59.23 -55.52
N ALA A 5 -1.60 60.50 -55.32
CA ALA A 5 -2.14 61.31 -54.25
C ALA A 5 -3.64 61.60 -54.47
N GLU A 6 -4.04 61.89 -55.72
CA GLU A 6 -5.44 62.06 -56.12
C GLU A 6 -6.25 60.77 -55.88
N LEU A 7 -5.72 59.61 -56.29
CA LEU A 7 -6.39 58.31 -56.08
C LEU A 7 -6.60 58.01 -54.58
N PHE A 8 -5.61 58.30 -53.74
CA PHE A 8 -5.70 58.04 -52.30
C PHE A 8 -6.70 58.96 -51.63
N ARG A 9 -6.74 60.24 -52.04
CA ARG A 9 -7.71 61.22 -51.53
C ARG A 9 -9.14 60.81 -51.87
N ILE A 10 -9.41 60.46 -53.12
CA ILE A 10 -10.74 60.01 -53.57
C ILE A 10 -11.14 58.71 -52.87
N ALA A 11 -10.21 57.77 -52.68
CA ALA A 11 -10.49 56.53 -51.96
C ALA A 11 -10.84 56.78 -50.47
N ASP A 12 -10.17 57.73 -49.83
CA ASP A 12 -10.48 58.15 -48.46
C ASP A 12 -11.84 58.91 -48.41
N GLU A 13 -12.18 59.72 -49.41
CA GLU A 13 -13.48 60.41 -49.55
C GLU A 13 -14.65 59.42 -49.71
N ILE A 14 -14.53 58.44 -50.62
CA ILE A 14 -15.55 57.39 -50.82
C ILE A 14 -15.76 56.56 -49.54
N LEU A 15 -14.66 56.29 -48.83
CA LEU A 15 -14.72 55.57 -47.55
C LEU A 15 -15.40 56.41 -46.46
N ALA A 16 -15.15 57.73 -46.43
CA ALA A 16 -15.79 58.67 -45.52
C ALA A 16 -17.30 58.82 -45.79
N ASP A 17 -17.73 58.70 -47.05
CA ASP A 17 -19.13 58.64 -47.46
C ASP A 17 -19.84 57.33 -47.06
N GLY A 18 -19.12 56.38 -46.44
CA GLY A 18 -19.66 55.07 -46.05
C GLY A 18 -19.87 54.10 -47.21
N ARG A 19 -19.34 54.40 -48.40
CA ARG A 19 -19.36 53.51 -49.57
C ARG A 19 -18.07 52.68 -49.62
N ASN A 20 -18.12 51.48 -50.20
CA ASN A 20 -16.92 50.69 -50.42
C ASN A 20 -16.14 51.25 -51.62
N PRO A 21 -14.90 51.74 -51.45
CA PRO A 21 -14.07 52.14 -52.57
C PRO A 21 -13.75 50.91 -53.43
N THR A 22 -14.24 50.93 -54.67
CA THR A 22 -13.94 49.90 -55.68
C THR A 22 -13.15 50.54 -56.81
N VAL A 23 -12.33 49.77 -57.53
CA VAL A 23 -11.54 50.28 -58.67
C VAL A 23 -12.44 50.97 -59.71
N ARG A 24 -13.68 50.50 -59.89
CA ARG A 24 -14.67 51.10 -60.78
C ARG A 24 -15.24 52.43 -60.27
N ALA A 25 -15.50 52.53 -58.95
CA ALA A 25 -15.94 53.78 -58.34
C ALA A 25 -14.84 54.85 -58.42
N LEU A 26 -13.60 54.47 -58.12
CA LEU A 26 -12.43 55.34 -58.23
C LEU A 26 -12.22 55.85 -59.66
N GLN A 27 -12.39 54.98 -60.65
CA GLN A 27 -12.27 55.36 -62.07
C GLN A 27 -13.32 56.40 -62.50
N THR A 28 -14.51 56.37 -61.90
CA THR A 28 -15.61 57.29 -62.24
C THR A 28 -15.40 58.67 -61.62
N GLU A 29 -14.80 58.74 -60.43
CA GLU A 29 -14.57 59.99 -59.70
C GLU A 29 -13.19 60.62 -60.01
N LEU A 30 -12.27 59.90 -60.68
CA LEU A 30 -10.96 60.42 -61.11
C LEU A 30 -11.07 61.39 -62.31
N SER A 31 -10.53 62.59 -62.15
CA SER A 31 -10.62 63.70 -63.13
C SER A 31 -10.03 63.41 -64.51
N LYS A 32 -9.01 62.54 -64.60
CA LYS A 32 -8.28 62.25 -65.85
C LYS A 32 -8.59 60.90 -66.49
N GLY A 33 -9.42 60.06 -65.85
CA GLY A 33 -9.65 58.68 -66.28
C GLY A 33 -8.36 57.83 -66.26
N GLY A 34 -8.46 56.58 -65.82
CA GLY A 34 -7.33 55.65 -65.80
C GLY A 34 -7.78 54.25 -66.20
N SER A 35 -6.90 53.47 -66.85
CA SER A 35 -7.18 52.07 -67.14
C SER A 35 -7.21 51.26 -65.83
N PHE A 36 -7.98 50.16 -65.80
CA PHE A 36 -8.00 49.22 -64.67
C PHE A 36 -6.59 48.69 -64.32
N SER A 37 -5.73 48.55 -65.32
CA SER A 37 -4.33 48.15 -65.17
C SER A 37 -3.49 49.15 -64.37
N ASP A 38 -3.85 50.43 -64.42
CA ASP A 38 -3.05 51.52 -63.84
C ASP A 38 -3.56 51.88 -62.44
N VAL A 39 -4.89 51.93 -62.27
CA VAL A 39 -5.56 52.23 -61.00
C VAL A 39 -5.48 51.05 -60.03
N GLY A 40 -5.54 49.81 -60.53
CA GLY A 40 -5.56 48.59 -59.70
C GLY A 40 -4.35 48.44 -58.77
N PRO A 41 -3.09 48.53 -59.27
CA PRO A 41 -1.90 48.45 -58.44
C PRO A 41 -1.83 49.56 -57.38
N MET A 42 -2.20 50.78 -57.76
CA MET A 42 -2.18 51.94 -56.86
C MET A 42 -3.23 51.82 -55.76
N PHE A 43 -4.44 51.38 -56.10
CA PHE A 43 -5.51 51.11 -55.14
C PHE A 43 -5.17 49.95 -54.20
N LYS A 44 -4.47 48.91 -54.69
CA LYS A 44 -3.96 47.85 -53.82
C LYS A 44 -2.95 48.38 -52.82
N GLY A 45 -2.07 49.30 -53.22
CA GLY A 45 -1.16 50.02 -52.32
C GLY A 45 -1.90 50.82 -51.25
N TRP A 46 -2.95 51.56 -51.64
CA TRP A 46 -3.83 52.26 -50.71
C TRP A 46 -4.52 51.31 -49.72
N SER A 47 -5.16 50.24 -50.21
CA SER A 47 -5.89 49.27 -49.38
C SER A 47 -4.99 48.58 -48.37
N LEU A 48 -3.75 48.24 -48.74
CA LEU A 48 -2.75 47.71 -47.82
C LEU A 48 -2.33 48.76 -46.78
N SER A 49 -2.10 50.01 -47.18
CA SER A 49 -1.69 51.09 -46.26
C SER A 49 -2.77 51.47 -45.24
N ARG A 50 -4.04 51.39 -45.62
CA ARG A 50 -5.20 51.69 -44.76
C ARG A 50 -5.76 50.46 -44.03
N GLY A 51 -5.17 49.27 -44.24
CA GLY A 51 -5.69 48.01 -43.70
C GLY A 51 -7.11 47.68 -44.18
N PHE A 52 -7.52 48.25 -45.32
CA PHE A 52 -8.86 48.11 -45.85
C PHE A 52 -9.06 46.69 -46.39
N ARG A 53 -9.89 45.91 -45.70
CA ARG A 53 -10.34 44.58 -46.13
C ARG A 53 -11.84 44.65 -46.39
N PRO A 54 -12.29 44.76 -47.66
CA PRO A 54 -13.71 44.76 -47.95
C PRO A 54 -14.32 43.44 -47.45
N ARG A 55 -15.33 43.53 -46.58
CA ARG A 55 -16.13 42.37 -46.20
C ARG A 55 -17.10 42.08 -47.35
N PRO A 56 -17.21 40.83 -47.82
CA PRO A 56 -18.26 40.46 -48.77
C PRO A 56 -19.61 40.87 -48.19
N THR A 57 -20.33 41.75 -48.89
CA THR A 57 -21.69 42.13 -48.53
C THR A 57 -22.62 40.95 -48.76
N LYS A 58 -23.57 40.74 -47.84
CA LYS A 58 -24.52 39.60 -47.89
C LYS A 58 -25.31 39.52 -49.20
N ASP A 59 -25.42 40.65 -49.89
CA ASP A 59 -26.20 40.82 -51.11
C ASP A 59 -25.57 40.16 -52.36
N ASP A 60 -24.30 39.75 -52.29
CA ASP A 60 -23.58 39.12 -53.42
C ASP A 60 -23.68 37.58 -53.47
N VAL A 61 -24.38 36.94 -52.51
CA VAL A 61 -24.49 35.47 -52.46
C VAL A 61 -25.88 35.01 -52.91
N PRO A 62 -26.01 34.24 -54.00
CA PRO A 62 -27.29 33.73 -54.46
C PRO A 62 -28.03 32.95 -53.35
N PRO A 63 -29.36 33.11 -53.19
CA PRO A 63 -30.13 32.46 -52.12
C PRO A 63 -29.98 30.93 -52.09
N ALA A 64 -29.86 30.29 -53.26
CA ALA A 64 -29.63 28.84 -53.38
C ALA A 64 -28.26 28.41 -52.79
N MET A 65 -27.25 29.26 -52.87
CA MET A 65 -25.94 29.02 -52.29
C MET A 65 -25.99 29.19 -50.76
N LEU A 66 -26.75 30.16 -50.26
CA LEU A 66 -26.97 30.33 -48.81
C LEU A 66 -27.73 29.13 -48.20
N ASP A 67 -28.73 28.60 -48.90
CA ASP A 67 -29.50 27.43 -48.44
C ASP A 67 -28.69 26.12 -48.47
N SER A 68 -27.81 25.95 -49.45
CA SER A 68 -26.88 24.80 -49.45
C SER A 68 -25.82 24.93 -48.36
N LEU A 69 -25.26 26.13 -48.15
CA LEU A 69 -24.32 26.40 -47.07
C LEU A 69 -24.96 26.20 -45.69
N SER A 70 -26.22 26.59 -45.49
CA SER A 70 -26.93 26.40 -44.22
C SER A 70 -27.15 24.91 -43.91
N LYS A 71 -27.50 24.11 -44.92
CA LYS A 71 -27.66 22.65 -44.78
C LYS A 71 -26.36 21.95 -44.42
N VAL A 72 -25.26 22.31 -45.09
CA VAL A 72 -23.93 21.75 -44.78
C VAL A 72 -23.49 22.17 -43.38
N ALA A 73 -23.68 23.43 -43.01
CA ALA A 73 -23.38 23.90 -41.65
C ALA A 73 -24.20 23.15 -40.59
N ALA A 74 -25.49 22.90 -40.83
CA ALA A 74 -26.34 22.13 -39.94
C ALA A 74 -25.88 20.67 -39.80
N GLN A 75 -25.45 20.04 -40.90
CA GLN A 75 -24.92 18.68 -40.89
C GLN A 75 -23.61 18.57 -40.11
N ILE A 76 -22.67 19.49 -40.34
CA ILE A 76 -21.40 19.56 -39.60
C ILE A 76 -21.67 19.76 -38.11
N TRP A 77 -22.60 20.65 -37.77
CA TRP A 77 -22.97 20.92 -36.39
C TRP A 77 -23.62 19.70 -35.70
N SER A 78 -24.54 19.02 -36.38
CA SER A 78 -25.15 17.79 -35.86
C SER A 78 -24.10 16.71 -35.63
N HIS A 79 -23.25 16.47 -36.62
CA HIS A 79 -22.21 15.46 -36.52
C HIS A 79 -21.21 15.74 -35.40
N GLY A 80 -20.79 17.01 -35.26
CA GLY A 80 -19.92 17.44 -34.16
C GLY A 80 -20.57 17.24 -32.79
N ARG A 81 -21.88 17.50 -32.65
CA ARG A 81 -22.62 17.22 -31.41
C ARG A 81 -22.67 15.73 -31.09
N ASP A 82 -22.98 14.90 -32.08
CA ASP A 82 -23.11 13.46 -31.89
C ASP A 82 -21.76 12.85 -31.50
N GLN A 83 -20.68 13.25 -32.18
CA GLN A 83 -19.32 12.85 -31.79
C GLN A 83 -18.96 13.33 -30.38
N GLY A 84 -19.26 14.58 -30.04
CA GLY A 84 -18.99 15.12 -28.70
C GLY A 84 -19.78 14.40 -27.59
N ARG A 85 -21.02 13.98 -27.89
CA ARG A 85 -21.83 13.17 -26.96
C ARG A 85 -21.23 11.78 -26.78
N ASN A 86 -20.86 11.11 -27.87
CA ASN A 86 -20.28 9.78 -27.84
C ASN A 86 -18.92 9.77 -27.12
N PHE A 87 -18.09 10.79 -27.35
CA PHE A 87 -16.82 10.95 -26.65
C PHE A 87 -17.03 11.07 -25.13
N LYS A 88 -17.96 11.91 -24.69
CA LYS A 88 -18.29 12.07 -23.26
C LYS A 88 -18.85 10.79 -22.62
N LEU A 89 -19.66 10.03 -23.37
CA LEU A 89 -20.17 8.75 -22.90
C LEU A 89 -19.04 7.73 -22.73
N ASN A 90 -18.12 7.64 -23.70
CA ASN A 90 -16.96 6.77 -23.59
C ASN A 90 -16.06 7.15 -22.41
N GLU A 91 -15.78 8.45 -22.22
CA GLU A 91 -15.00 8.93 -21.06
C GLU A 91 -15.70 8.58 -19.73
N HIS A 92 -17.03 8.73 -19.67
CA HIS A 92 -17.81 8.36 -18.50
C HIS A 92 -17.72 6.86 -18.22
N ASP A 93 -17.87 6.02 -19.24
CA ASP A 93 -17.80 4.56 -19.11
C ASP A 93 -16.40 4.10 -18.67
N GLU A 94 -15.34 4.69 -19.21
CA GLU A 94 -13.97 4.45 -18.74
C GLU A 94 -13.75 4.87 -17.28
N LEU A 95 -14.36 5.98 -16.85
CA LEU A 95 -14.27 6.44 -15.46
C LEU A 95 -15.05 5.51 -14.52
N VAL A 96 -16.21 5.02 -14.94
CA VAL A 96 -16.99 4.02 -14.19
C VAL A 96 -16.19 2.72 -14.06
N GLU A 97 -15.58 2.22 -15.13
CA GLU A 97 -14.76 1.02 -15.09
C GLU A 97 -13.56 1.17 -14.13
N LYS A 98 -12.85 2.31 -14.20
CA LYS A 98 -11.74 2.63 -13.27
C LYS A 98 -12.23 2.71 -11.82
N PHE A 99 -13.38 3.32 -11.59
CA PHE A 99 -13.97 3.44 -10.26
C PHE A 99 -14.35 2.08 -9.68
N ASP A 100 -14.94 1.20 -10.48
CA ASP A 100 -15.28 -0.15 -10.07
C ASP A 100 -14.03 -1.01 -9.83
N ALA A 101 -12.98 -0.86 -10.64
CA ALA A 101 -11.68 -1.49 -10.38
C ALA A 101 -11.09 -1.04 -9.02
N VAL A 102 -11.15 0.26 -8.72
CA VAL A 102 -10.69 0.80 -7.43
C VAL A 102 -11.52 0.26 -6.27
N LYS A 103 -12.85 0.20 -6.40
CA LYS A 103 -13.73 -0.40 -5.38
C LYS A 103 -13.38 -1.87 -5.11
N MET A 104 -13.17 -2.65 -6.17
CA MET A 104 -12.81 -4.07 -6.01
C MET A 104 -11.44 -4.23 -5.34
N ALA A 105 -10.47 -3.37 -5.69
CA ALA A 105 -9.19 -3.33 -5.01
C ALA A 105 -9.32 -2.95 -3.52
N TYR A 106 -10.19 -1.98 -3.20
CA TYR A 106 -10.48 -1.59 -1.82
C TYR A 106 -11.11 -2.72 -1.02
N VAL A 107 -12.12 -3.40 -1.56
CA VAL A 107 -12.76 -4.57 -0.90
C VAL A 107 -11.74 -5.68 -0.68
N ALA A 108 -10.89 -5.97 -1.66
CA ALA A 108 -9.83 -6.96 -1.51
C ALA A 108 -8.78 -6.55 -0.45
N ALA A 109 -8.43 -5.27 -0.37
CA ALA A 109 -7.53 -4.75 0.66
C ALA A 109 -8.14 -4.87 2.05
N MET A 110 -9.42 -4.53 2.22
CA MET A 110 -10.14 -4.69 3.49
C MET A 110 -10.23 -6.16 3.93
N ALA A 111 -10.44 -7.09 2.99
CA ALA A 111 -10.40 -8.52 3.28
C ALA A 111 -9.01 -8.98 3.76
N ARG A 112 -7.93 -8.43 3.20
CA ARG A 112 -6.56 -8.70 3.66
C ARG A 112 -6.31 -8.13 5.05
N VAL A 113 -6.78 -6.92 5.34
CA VAL A 113 -6.69 -6.33 6.68
C VAL A 113 -7.39 -7.22 7.70
N LYS A 114 -8.63 -7.63 7.44
CA LYS A 114 -9.38 -8.53 8.32
C LYS A 114 -8.65 -9.87 8.55
N ALA A 115 -8.08 -10.45 7.50
CA ALA A 115 -7.31 -11.69 7.63
C ALA A 115 -6.02 -11.51 8.45
N LEU A 116 -5.39 -10.33 8.37
CA LEU A 116 -4.24 -10.00 9.22
C LEU A 116 -4.65 -9.75 10.67
N GLU A 117 -5.78 -9.08 10.91
CA GLU A 117 -6.34 -8.90 12.25
C GLU A 117 -6.66 -10.24 12.91
N GLU A 118 -7.25 -11.18 12.19
CA GLU A 118 -7.51 -12.53 12.69
C GLU A 118 -6.21 -13.27 13.03
N ARG A 119 -5.19 -13.18 12.16
CA ARG A 119 -3.85 -13.75 12.45
C ARG A 119 -3.20 -13.11 13.67
N LEU A 120 -3.32 -11.79 13.83
CA LEU A 120 -2.81 -11.09 15.00
C LEU A 120 -3.59 -11.47 16.27
N GLY A 121 -4.89 -11.71 16.18
CA GLY A 121 -5.69 -12.22 17.28
C GLY A 121 -5.26 -13.63 17.72
N ILE A 122 -5.03 -14.53 16.75
CA ILE A 122 -4.50 -15.87 17.02
C ILE A 122 -3.12 -15.80 17.66
N ALA A 123 -2.19 -15.03 17.07
CA ALA A 123 -0.84 -14.86 17.61
C ALA A 123 -0.85 -14.19 18.99
N GLY A 124 -1.77 -13.24 19.22
CA GLY A 124 -1.97 -12.61 20.53
C GLY A 124 -2.37 -13.63 21.59
N ASN A 125 -3.35 -14.48 21.29
CA ASN A 125 -3.80 -15.54 22.19
C ASN A 125 -2.69 -16.58 22.44
N GLU A 126 -1.88 -16.92 21.43
CA GLU A 126 -0.70 -17.78 21.58
C GLU A 126 0.32 -17.13 22.52
N THR A 127 0.62 -15.84 22.36
CA THR A 127 1.54 -15.13 23.28
C THR A 127 0.98 -14.96 24.69
N GLU A 128 -0.34 -14.87 24.85
CA GLU A 128 -1.00 -14.82 26.16
C GLU A 128 -0.92 -16.19 26.85
N SER A 129 -1.17 -17.28 26.11
CA SER A 129 -0.97 -18.65 26.58
C SER A 129 0.49 -18.93 26.95
N ASP A 130 1.44 -18.56 26.08
CA ASP A 130 2.87 -18.67 26.35
C ASP A 130 3.29 -17.76 27.52
N GLY A 131 2.64 -16.60 27.65
CA GLY A 131 2.79 -15.65 28.75
C GLY A 131 2.31 -16.22 30.09
N GLU A 132 1.19 -16.93 30.11
CA GLU A 132 0.70 -17.64 31.29
C GLU A 132 1.61 -18.82 31.67
N GLU A 133 2.05 -19.60 30.68
CA GLU A 133 3.00 -20.71 30.90
C GLU A 133 4.35 -20.20 31.39
N THR A 134 4.84 -19.08 30.84
CA THR A 134 6.06 -18.42 31.29
C THR A 134 5.89 -17.63 32.58
N ASN A 135 4.68 -17.16 32.96
CA ASN A 135 4.39 -16.55 34.27
C ASN A 135 4.23 -17.59 35.40
N ALA A 136 4.07 -18.87 35.09
CA ALA A 136 4.32 -19.94 36.06
C ALA A 136 5.84 -20.11 36.37
N VAL A 137 6.72 -19.71 35.45
CA VAL A 137 8.19 -19.77 35.60
C VAL A 137 8.82 -18.73 36.55
N PRO A 138 8.36 -17.46 36.71
CA PRO A 138 8.90 -16.52 37.70
C PRO A 138 8.68 -17.00 39.13
N GLY A 139 7.61 -17.73 39.43
CA GLY A 139 7.44 -18.39 40.75
C GLY A 139 8.59 -19.36 41.04
N ARG A 140 9.00 -20.15 40.04
CA ARG A 140 10.11 -21.09 40.17
C ARG A 140 11.49 -20.43 40.20
N ARG A 141 11.71 -19.39 39.38
CA ARG A 141 12.97 -18.62 39.39
C ARG A 141 13.14 -17.86 40.71
N GLY A 142 12.08 -17.24 41.22
CA GLY A 142 12.06 -16.59 42.53
C GLY A 142 12.32 -17.58 43.67
N ALA A 143 11.63 -18.73 43.66
CA ALA A 143 11.86 -19.80 44.63
C ALA A 143 13.29 -20.36 44.59
N ALA A 144 13.88 -20.52 43.39
CA ALA A 144 15.28 -20.94 43.26
C ALA A 144 16.24 -19.90 43.87
N ILE A 145 16.01 -18.61 43.61
CA ILE A 145 16.84 -17.53 44.16
C ILE A 145 16.75 -17.53 45.69
N ALA A 146 15.53 -17.61 46.24
CA ALA A 146 15.30 -17.64 47.68
C ALA A 146 15.94 -18.88 48.34
N PHE A 147 15.82 -20.06 47.72
CA PHE A 147 16.46 -21.29 48.18
C PHE A 147 17.99 -21.14 48.24
N TRP A 148 18.63 -20.71 47.15
CA TRP A 148 20.09 -20.56 47.12
C TRP A 148 20.58 -19.47 48.08
N GLU A 149 19.79 -18.43 48.35
CA GLU A 149 20.12 -17.44 49.38
C GLU A 149 20.04 -18.02 50.79
N GLY A 150 18.98 -18.76 51.11
CA GLY A 150 18.84 -19.44 52.39
C GLY A 150 19.94 -20.47 52.64
N LEU A 151 20.26 -21.28 51.63
CA LEU A 151 21.33 -22.27 51.73
C LEU A 151 22.69 -21.62 51.99
N LEU A 152 23.03 -20.56 51.25
CA LEU A 152 24.31 -19.86 51.43
C LEU A 152 24.39 -19.13 52.78
N ARG A 153 23.27 -18.65 53.33
CA ARG A 153 23.23 -18.11 54.69
C ARG A 153 23.49 -19.20 55.73
N LYS A 154 22.86 -20.37 55.61
CA LYS A 154 23.17 -21.54 56.47
C LYS A 154 24.65 -21.93 56.41
N VAL A 155 25.27 -21.86 55.23
CA VAL A 155 26.72 -22.08 55.08
C VAL A 155 27.49 -21.02 55.84
N ALA A 156 27.18 -19.73 55.63
CA ALA A 156 27.84 -18.63 56.33
C ALA A 156 27.73 -18.76 57.86
N ASP A 157 26.55 -19.10 58.39
CA ASP A 157 26.32 -19.28 59.82
C ASP A 157 27.19 -20.40 60.41
N ARG A 158 27.35 -21.51 59.67
CA ARG A 158 28.19 -22.64 60.10
C ARG A 158 29.68 -22.36 59.93
N MET A 159 30.05 -21.53 58.96
CA MET A 159 31.43 -21.07 58.81
C MET A 159 31.82 -20.08 59.93
N GLY A 160 30.88 -19.26 60.41
CA GLY A 160 31.13 -18.23 61.40
C GLY A 160 32.27 -17.30 60.97
N SER A 161 33.24 -17.07 61.85
CA SER A 161 34.44 -16.28 61.54
C SER A 161 35.54 -17.06 60.80
N GLN A 162 35.33 -18.35 60.52
CA GLN A 162 36.36 -19.18 59.89
C GLN A 162 36.48 -18.90 58.40
N HIS A 163 37.69 -19.03 57.87
CA HIS A 163 37.97 -18.95 56.45
C HIS A 163 38.00 -20.37 55.89
N LEU A 164 37.01 -20.72 55.08
CA LEU A 164 36.84 -22.11 54.63
C LEU A 164 36.82 -22.20 53.11
N LYS A 165 37.36 -23.32 52.62
CA LYS A 165 37.24 -23.73 51.22
C LYS A 165 35.86 -24.33 50.98
N PRO A 166 35.32 -24.26 49.75
CA PRO A 166 34.04 -24.86 49.39
C PRO A 166 33.92 -26.34 49.76
N ASP A 167 35.01 -27.11 49.68
CA ASP A 167 35.01 -28.53 50.06
C ASP A 167 34.70 -28.74 51.55
N ILE A 168 35.25 -27.88 52.41
CA ILE A 168 35.00 -27.94 53.85
C ILE A 168 33.63 -27.37 54.18
N ALA A 169 33.25 -26.26 53.54
CA ALA A 169 31.91 -25.67 53.68
C ALA A 169 30.80 -26.63 53.22
N TYR A 170 31.07 -27.45 52.21
CA TYR A 170 30.17 -28.49 51.72
C TYR A 170 29.94 -29.57 52.77
N LEU A 171 30.99 -30.01 53.47
CA LEU A 171 30.88 -30.99 54.55
C LEU A 171 30.16 -30.46 55.79
N LEU A 172 30.10 -29.13 55.95
CA LEU A 172 29.36 -28.51 57.05
C LEU A 172 27.85 -28.55 56.85
N LEU A 173 27.34 -28.85 55.66
CA LEU A 173 25.89 -28.89 55.38
C LEU A 173 25.24 -30.15 55.94
N LYS A 174 23.93 -30.06 56.25
CA LYS A 174 23.16 -31.21 56.74
C LYS A 174 22.75 -32.09 55.55
N PRO A 175 22.53 -33.40 55.74
CA PRO A 175 22.03 -34.28 54.67
C PRO A 175 20.76 -33.76 53.98
N GLU A 176 19.88 -33.07 54.72
CA GLU A 176 18.67 -32.45 54.17
C GLU A 176 19.00 -31.30 53.21
N ASP A 177 19.97 -30.45 53.57
CA ASP A 177 20.43 -29.35 52.73
C ASP A 177 21.04 -29.87 51.41
N HIS A 178 21.71 -31.04 51.43
CA HIS A 178 22.24 -31.68 50.23
C HIS A 178 21.14 -32.20 49.30
N ARG A 179 20.08 -32.84 49.85
CA ARG A 179 18.96 -33.36 49.06
C ARG A 179 18.19 -32.24 48.39
N GLU A 180 17.86 -31.18 49.13
CA GLU A 180 17.17 -30.02 48.56
C GLU A 180 18.03 -29.33 47.49
N ALA A 181 19.34 -29.20 47.72
CA ALA A 181 20.25 -28.60 46.74
C ALA A 181 20.34 -29.41 45.44
N GLU A 182 20.27 -30.74 45.53
CA GLU A 182 20.26 -31.65 44.37
C GLU A 182 18.96 -31.52 43.55
N GLU A 183 17.81 -31.37 44.21
CA GLU A 183 16.52 -31.11 43.53
C GLU A 183 16.51 -29.77 42.76
N TRP A 184 17.16 -28.75 43.33
CA TRP A 184 17.27 -27.43 42.70
C TRP A 184 18.40 -27.33 41.67
N SER A 185 19.37 -28.25 41.65
CA SER A 185 20.55 -28.17 40.80
C SER A 185 20.38 -28.70 39.37
N LYS A 186 19.24 -29.33 39.04
CA LYS A 186 18.66 -29.72 37.71
C LYS A 186 19.58 -30.10 36.54
N ASN A 187 20.57 -29.26 36.22
CA ASN A 187 21.50 -29.42 35.11
C ASN A 187 22.95 -29.73 35.59
N ARG A 188 23.19 -29.80 36.91
CA ARG A 188 24.49 -30.14 37.49
C ARG A 188 24.31 -31.01 38.74
N THR A 189 25.22 -31.98 38.92
CA THR A 189 25.33 -32.76 40.15
C THR A 189 25.77 -31.85 41.30
N TRP A 190 25.01 -31.85 42.39
CA TRP A 190 25.34 -31.07 43.59
C TRP A 190 26.68 -31.52 44.17
N SER A 191 27.64 -30.61 44.24
CA SER A 191 29.02 -30.89 44.66
C SER A 191 29.67 -29.65 45.27
N ALA A 192 30.81 -29.83 45.93
CA ALA A 192 31.59 -28.73 46.49
C ALA A 192 32.00 -27.68 45.44
N ALA A 193 32.24 -28.10 44.20
CA ALA A 193 32.50 -27.18 43.08
C ALA A 193 31.28 -26.29 42.77
N VAL A 194 30.07 -26.87 42.76
CA VAL A 194 28.83 -26.10 42.55
C VAL A 194 28.59 -25.14 43.71
N LEU A 195 28.85 -25.55 44.95
CA LEU A 195 28.81 -24.65 46.10
C LEU A 195 29.83 -23.52 45.95
N GLY A 196 31.04 -23.84 45.49
CA GLY A 196 32.09 -22.87 45.17
C GLY A 196 31.64 -21.82 44.17
N ASP A 197 31.06 -22.22 43.05
CA ASP A 197 30.51 -21.29 42.03
C ASP A 197 29.44 -20.36 42.63
N LYS A 198 28.60 -20.88 43.53
CA LYS A 198 27.55 -20.11 44.21
C LYS A 198 28.15 -19.11 45.20
N MET A 199 29.13 -19.53 46.00
CA MET A 199 29.85 -18.65 46.94
C MET A 199 30.63 -17.56 46.20
N GLU A 200 31.35 -17.92 45.12
CA GLU A 200 32.07 -16.98 44.26
C GLU A 200 31.12 -15.96 43.62
N GLY A 201 29.97 -16.42 43.14
CA GLY A 201 28.94 -15.55 42.56
C GLY A 201 28.38 -14.53 43.56
N ARG A 202 28.38 -14.83 44.87
CA ARG A 202 28.00 -13.89 45.93
C ARG A 202 29.15 -13.00 46.35
N ALA A 203 30.37 -13.54 46.42
CA ALA A 203 31.58 -12.75 46.67
C ALA A 203 31.80 -11.67 45.61
N LYS A 204 31.64 -11.99 44.31
CA LYS A 204 31.72 -11.01 43.21
C LYS A 204 30.66 -9.91 43.29
N LYS A 205 29.51 -10.19 43.92
CA LYS A 205 28.43 -9.22 44.15
C LYS A 205 28.60 -8.46 45.46
N GLY A 206 29.66 -8.71 46.23
CA GLY A 206 29.90 -8.11 47.54
C GLY A 206 28.85 -8.51 48.59
N LYS A 207 28.27 -9.71 48.49
CA LYS A 207 27.21 -10.21 49.39
C LYS A 207 27.67 -11.49 50.09
N LEU A 208 27.36 -11.66 51.38
CA LEU A 208 27.60 -12.85 52.22
C LEU A 208 29.06 -13.31 52.40
N PHE A 209 29.85 -13.35 51.33
CA PHE A 209 31.23 -13.84 51.35
C PHE A 209 32.20 -12.83 50.75
N GLU A 210 33.44 -12.87 51.20
CA GLU A 210 34.58 -12.19 50.59
C GLU A 210 35.66 -13.23 50.32
N GLN A 211 36.24 -13.19 49.12
CA GLN A 211 37.32 -14.10 48.75
C GLN A 211 38.65 -13.56 49.27
N VAL A 212 39.29 -14.30 50.17
CA VAL A 212 40.54 -13.91 50.86
C VAL A 212 41.77 -14.52 50.19
N GLY A 213 41.58 -15.61 49.45
CA GLY A 213 42.63 -16.31 48.71
C GLY A 213 42.06 -17.28 47.69
N GLU A 214 42.92 -18.07 47.06
CA GLU A 214 42.52 -19.04 46.03
C GLU A 214 41.54 -20.08 46.63
N GLY A 215 40.26 -19.97 46.22
CA GLY A 215 39.18 -20.81 46.73
C GLY A 215 38.89 -20.68 48.24
N LEU A 216 39.36 -19.62 48.91
CA LEU A 216 39.16 -19.42 50.36
C LEU A 216 38.21 -18.25 50.61
N TYR A 217 37.12 -18.51 51.32
CA TYR A 217 36.05 -17.54 51.57
C TYR A 217 35.92 -17.23 53.05
N LYS A 218 35.71 -15.94 53.37
CA LYS A 218 35.29 -15.48 54.72
C LYS A 218 33.88 -14.90 54.64
N VAL A 219 33.13 -14.99 55.74
CA VAL A 219 31.81 -14.36 55.86
C VAL A 219 31.98 -12.85 56.05
N LEU A 220 31.16 -12.06 55.35
CA LEU A 220 31.14 -10.61 55.53
C LEU A 220 30.45 -10.26 56.87
N ALA A 221 31.15 -9.54 57.74
CA ALA A 221 30.68 -9.20 59.09
C ALA A 221 29.33 -8.45 59.12
N LYS A 222 28.95 -7.77 58.03
CA LYS A 222 27.69 -7.03 57.91
C LYS A 222 26.44 -7.92 57.93
N ASP A 223 26.58 -9.23 57.67
CA ASP A 223 25.46 -10.15 57.55
C ASP A 223 25.31 -11.09 58.77
N VAL A 224 26.24 -11.08 59.73
CA VAL A 224 26.22 -11.93 60.95
C VAL A 224 25.35 -11.35 62.06
N GLU A 225 25.11 -10.04 62.05
CA GLU A 225 24.39 -9.31 63.11
C GLU A 225 22.85 -9.34 62.95
N ALA A 226 22.33 -9.97 61.89
CA ALA A 226 20.89 -10.09 61.63
C ALA A 226 20.23 -11.35 62.25
N THR A 227 20.96 -12.12 63.07
CA THR A 227 20.55 -13.44 63.59
C THR A 227 20.14 -13.41 65.07
N LEU A 228 19.38 -12.39 65.48
CA LEU A 228 18.70 -12.33 66.80
C LEU A 228 17.29 -11.73 66.72
N ASP A 229 16.55 -11.96 65.63
CA ASP A 229 15.09 -11.79 65.65
C ASP A 229 14.42 -13.09 65.21
N GLU A 230 13.57 -13.62 66.09
CA GLU A 230 12.72 -14.80 65.87
C GLU A 230 11.90 -14.66 64.58
N PRO A 231 11.75 -15.71 63.77
CA PRO A 231 10.74 -15.70 62.72
C PRO A 231 9.34 -15.87 63.36
N ALA A 232 8.53 -14.83 63.22
CA ALA A 232 7.10 -14.85 63.50
C ALA A 232 6.40 -16.04 62.78
N PRO A 233 5.36 -16.64 63.39
CA PRO A 233 4.70 -17.81 62.85
C PRO A 233 3.97 -17.47 61.56
N VAL A 234 4.26 -18.23 60.50
CA VAL A 234 3.55 -18.17 59.21
C VAL A 234 2.17 -18.78 59.40
N GLU A 235 1.13 -17.94 59.39
CA GLU A 235 -0.26 -18.40 59.24
C GLU A 235 -0.41 -19.13 57.91
N GLY A 236 -0.79 -20.41 57.98
CA GLY A 236 -1.02 -21.25 56.81
C GLY A 236 -2.28 -20.82 56.03
N PRO A 237 -2.34 -21.08 54.72
CA PRO A 237 -3.56 -20.84 53.95
C PRO A 237 -4.65 -21.84 54.37
N ASN A 238 -5.72 -21.28 54.89
CA ASN A 238 -6.99 -21.91 55.25
C ASN A 238 -7.52 -22.78 54.09
N ARG A 239 -7.39 -24.11 54.21
CA ARG A 239 -8.16 -25.09 53.43
C ARG A 239 -9.23 -25.66 54.36
N SER A 240 -10.48 -25.35 54.04
CA SER A 240 -11.61 -26.18 54.47
C SER A 240 -12.20 -26.93 53.28
N PRO A 241 -12.75 -28.14 53.50
CA PRO A 241 -12.94 -29.15 52.47
C PRO A 241 -14.41 -29.24 52.04
N GLU A 242 -14.67 -29.41 50.74
CA GLU A 242 -15.92 -30.02 50.28
C GLU A 242 -15.63 -31.04 49.17
N GLN A 243 -16.07 -32.25 49.44
CA GLN A 243 -16.24 -33.42 48.57
C GLN A 243 -17.60 -34.04 48.99
N PRO A 244 -18.22 -34.98 48.25
CA PRO A 244 -18.21 -35.23 46.81
C PRO A 244 -19.61 -35.64 46.24
N GLU A 245 -19.61 -35.99 44.93
CA GLU A 245 -20.53 -36.87 44.18
C GLU A 245 -21.92 -36.37 43.72
N LYS A 246 -22.16 -36.41 42.39
CA LYS A 246 -22.83 -37.54 41.68
C LYS A 246 -23.09 -37.18 40.20
N SER A 247 -22.56 -37.99 39.28
CA SER A 247 -23.11 -38.22 37.91
C SER A 247 -24.31 -39.19 37.99
N PRO A 248 -25.02 -39.65 36.91
CA PRO A 248 -24.75 -39.56 35.46
C PRO A 248 -26.01 -39.48 34.52
N ALA A 249 -25.80 -39.81 33.22
CA ALA A 249 -26.73 -40.17 32.12
C ALA A 249 -27.05 -39.04 31.11
N ILE A 250 -26.51 -39.04 29.88
CA ILE A 250 -26.81 -39.86 28.67
C ILE A 250 -28.23 -39.64 28.12
N SER A 251 -28.32 -38.98 26.96
CA SER A 251 -29.09 -39.40 25.75
C SER A 251 -28.93 -38.34 24.64
N GLN A 252 -28.26 -38.66 23.52
CA GLN A 252 -28.82 -39.05 22.20
C GLN A 252 -29.41 -37.86 21.40
N ALA A 253 -29.37 -37.73 20.08
CA ALA A 253 -28.69 -38.33 18.91
C ALA A 253 -29.28 -37.56 17.68
N VAL A 254 -28.60 -37.29 16.56
CA VAL A 254 -28.61 -38.01 15.25
C VAL A 254 -28.38 -36.90 14.17
N THR A 255 -27.27 -36.88 13.41
CA THR A 255 -27.01 -37.44 12.04
C THR A 255 -27.68 -36.64 10.90
N THR A 256 -26.97 -36.14 9.87
CA THR A 256 -26.66 -36.79 8.56
C THR A 256 -25.92 -35.72 7.70
N VAL A 257 -24.64 -35.84 7.28
CA VAL A 257 -24.02 -36.57 6.12
C VAL A 257 -24.72 -36.21 4.79
N GLU A 258 -24.09 -35.67 3.73
CA GLU A 258 -23.23 -36.43 2.80
C GLU A 258 -22.51 -35.54 1.74
N SER A 259 -21.30 -36.01 1.42
CA SER A 259 -20.37 -35.86 0.28
C SER A 259 -20.78 -35.24 -1.06
N ALA A 260 -19.79 -34.68 -1.77
CA ALA A 260 -19.10 -35.36 -2.90
C ALA A 260 -17.96 -34.54 -3.58
N VAL A 261 -16.72 -35.07 -3.60
CA VAL A 261 -15.94 -35.54 -4.79
C VAL A 261 -15.15 -34.41 -5.51
N SER A 262 -13.83 -34.42 -5.77
CA SER A 262 -12.85 -35.47 -6.09
C SER A 262 -11.38 -34.95 -6.05
N PRO A 263 -10.35 -35.82 -6.26
CA PRO A 263 -8.92 -35.59 -5.95
C PRO A 263 -8.02 -35.39 -7.19
N LEU A 264 -6.74 -35.07 -6.98
CA LEU A 264 -5.60 -35.83 -7.57
C LEU A 264 -4.25 -35.41 -6.98
N SER A 265 -3.47 -36.43 -6.65
CA SER A 265 -2.14 -36.43 -6.06
C SER A 265 -1.06 -36.19 -7.12
N GLY A 266 0.05 -35.56 -6.72
CA GLY A 266 1.23 -35.36 -7.57
C GLY A 266 2.39 -34.75 -6.80
N SER A 267 3.11 -35.60 -6.08
CA SER A 267 4.38 -35.33 -5.40
C SER A 267 5.43 -34.79 -6.39
N GLU A 268 6.03 -33.63 -6.12
CA GLU A 268 7.40 -33.36 -6.57
C GLU A 268 8.16 -32.39 -5.65
N LYS A 269 9.45 -32.65 -5.54
CA LYS A 269 10.34 -32.26 -4.46
C LYS A 269 10.82 -30.80 -4.59
N GLU A 270 10.84 -30.14 -3.44
CA GLU A 270 11.55 -28.91 -3.18
C GLU A 270 13.07 -29.10 -3.40
N SER A 271 13.66 -28.36 -4.34
CA SER A 271 15.11 -28.15 -4.40
C SER A 271 15.44 -26.72 -4.79
N THR A 272 16.02 -26.04 -3.82
CA THR A 272 16.46 -24.66 -3.75
C THR A 272 17.53 -24.29 -4.77
N ARG A 273 17.25 -23.36 -5.70
CA ARG A 273 18.29 -22.49 -6.31
C ARG A 273 17.77 -21.08 -6.62
N ARG A 274 18.33 -20.09 -5.91
CA ARG A 274 18.31 -18.64 -6.21
C ARG A 274 18.59 -18.33 -7.69
N PRO A 275 17.96 -17.30 -8.28
CA PRO A 275 18.53 -16.59 -9.41
C PRO A 275 19.12 -15.22 -9.00
N LYS A 276 20.34 -14.94 -9.49
CA LYS A 276 20.95 -13.61 -9.54
C LYS A 276 20.29 -12.76 -10.64
N PRO A 277 20.21 -11.43 -10.49
CA PRO A 277 19.67 -10.56 -11.54
C PRO A 277 20.69 -10.37 -12.67
N ARG A 278 20.28 -10.59 -13.92
CA ARG A 278 21.04 -10.20 -15.11
C ARG A 278 20.51 -8.88 -15.67
N ARG A 279 21.44 -7.94 -15.87
CA ARG A 279 21.31 -6.66 -16.60
C ARG A 279 20.66 -6.84 -17.99
N PRO A 280 19.89 -5.86 -18.49
CA PRO A 280 19.45 -5.83 -19.87
C PRO A 280 20.53 -5.19 -20.77
N SER A 281 20.87 -5.85 -21.86
CA SER A 281 21.70 -5.33 -22.95
C SER A 281 20.84 -5.19 -24.20
N HIS A 282 20.61 -3.95 -24.64
CA HIS A 282 20.24 -3.64 -26.02
C HIS A 282 21.37 -4.08 -26.97
N PRO A 283 21.05 -4.45 -28.23
CA PRO A 283 21.27 -3.46 -29.28
C PRO A 283 20.25 -3.49 -30.45
N ARG A 284 19.99 -2.26 -30.94
CA ARG A 284 19.96 -1.77 -32.34
C ARG A 284 19.10 -2.47 -33.41
N SER A 285 18.19 -1.65 -33.95
CA SER A 285 17.68 -1.67 -35.32
C SER A 285 18.76 -1.72 -36.40
N PRO A 286 18.39 -2.15 -37.62
CA PRO A 286 18.68 -1.34 -38.79
C PRO A 286 17.44 -1.11 -39.67
N ALA A 287 17.63 -0.17 -40.59
CA ALA A 287 16.63 0.58 -41.32
C ALA A 287 16.32 0.01 -42.73
N VAL A 288 15.16 0.42 -43.27
CA VAL A 288 14.91 0.81 -44.68
C VAL A 288 14.84 -0.29 -45.76
N ARG A 289 13.65 -0.48 -46.37
CA ARG A 289 13.34 -0.03 -47.76
C ARG A 289 11.89 -0.29 -48.19
N ARG A 290 11.42 0.61 -49.06
CA ARG A 290 10.11 0.73 -49.72
C ARG A 290 9.88 -0.33 -50.82
N SER A 291 8.61 -0.73 -50.99
CA SER A 291 7.85 -1.02 -52.25
C SER A 291 6.76 -2.03 -51.87
N GLY A 292 5.45 -1.84 -52.02
CA GLY A 292 4.69 -1.18 -53.07
C GLY A 292 3.84 -2.24 -53.76
N HIS A 293 2.62 -2.53 -53.27
CA HIS A 293 1.48 -2.99 -54.08
C HIS A 293 0.23 -3.14 -53.21
N TRP A 294 -0.83 -2.44 -53.59
CA TRP A 294 -2.20 -2.72 -53.17
C TRP A 294 -2.76 -3.83 -54.07
N PRO A 295 -3.64 -4.69 -53.53
CA PRO A 295 -4.83 -5.01 -54.32
C PRO A 295 -6.12 -4.81 -53.52
N ASP A 296 -7.12 -4.35 -54.27
CA ASP A 296 -8.53 -4.25 -53.92
C ASP A 296 -9.07 -5.47 -53.16
N ALA A 297 -9.76 -5.21 -52.06
CA ALA A 297 -10.76 -6.13 -51.51
C ALA A 297 -11.92 -5.31 -50.94
N ARG A 298 -12.95 -5.14 -51.77
CA ARG A 298 -14.30 -4.74 -51.33
C ARG A 298 -14.90 -5.90 -50.52
N PRO A 299 -15.40 -5.69 -49.29
CA PRO A 299 -16.40 -6.57 -48.74
C PRO A 299 -17.80 -6.11 -49.17
N THR A 300 -18.47 -7.03 -49.85
CA THR A 300 -19.89 -7.03 -50.19
C THR A 300 -20.78 -6.80 -48.97
N ILE A 301 -21.73 -5.87 -49.11
CA ILE A 301 -22.82 -5.63 -48.16
C ILE A 301 -23.88 -6.72 -48.35
N PRO A 302 -24.34 -7.43 -47.30
CA PRO A 302 -25.56 -8.22 -47.41
C PRO A 302 -26.79 -7.32 -47.25
N THR A 303 -27.61 -7.32 -48.29
CA THR A 303 -28.97 -6.80 -48.34
C THR A 303 -29.89 -7.63 -47.43
N THR A 304 -30.49 -7.01 -46.41
CA THR A 304 -31.65 -7.61 -45.72
C THR A 304 -32.74 -6.55 -45.50
N THR A 305 -33.74 -6.65 -46.37
CA THR A 305 -35.19 -6.56 -46.14
C THR A 305 -35.72 -5.52 -45.13
N ARG A 306 -36.28 -4.45 -45.72
CA ARG A 306 -37.13 -3.43 -45.12
C ARG A 306 -38.54 -3.98 -44.90
N THR A 307 -38.96 -4.12 -43.64
CA THR A 307 -40.37 -4.33 -43.25
C THR A 307 -41.05 -2.98 -43.02
N PRO A 308 -42.23 -2.70 -43.61
CA PRO A 308 -42.95 -1.45 -43.37
C PRO A 308 -43.90 -1.63 -42.17
N LEU A 309 -43.72 -0.83 -41.11
CA LEU A 309 -44.75 -0.67 -40.08
C LEU A 309 -45.64 0.54 -40.43
N ARG A 310 -46.86 0.17 -40.80
CA ARG A 310 -48.03 0.96 -41.11
C ARG A 310 -48.60 1.52 -39.81
N GLY A 311 -48.74 2.83 -39.70
CA GLY A 311 -49.62 3.46 -38.70
C GLY A 311 -51.10 3.27 -39.07
N PRO A 312 -52.00 3.39 -38.10
CA PRO A 312 -53.19 4.24 -38.27
C PRO A 312 -53.43 5.11 -37.02
N SER A 313 -53.53 6.42 -37.21
CA SER A 313 -54.78 7.20 -37.18
C SER A 313 -55.38 7.42 -35.79
N SER A 314 -55.27 8.66 -35.33
CA SER A 314 -56.18 9.33 -34.39
C SER A 314 -57.64 9.26 -34.88
N PRO A 315 -58.62 9.48 -33.99
CA PRO A 315 -58.96 10.84 -33.54
C PRO A 315 -58.52 11.17 -32.11
#